data_AF-A0A1X0RUV5-F1
#
_entry.id   AF-A0A1X0RUV5-F1
#
_cell.length_a   1.000
_cell.length_b   1.000
_cell.length_c   1.000
_cell.angle_alpha   90.00
_cell.angle_beta   90.00
_cell.angle_gamma   90.00
#
_symmetry.space_group_name_H-M   'P 1'
#
loop_
_entity.id
_entity.type
_entity.pdbx_description
1 polymer ?
#
loop_
_entity_poly.entity_id
_entity_poly.type
_entity_poly.pdbx_seq_one_letter_code
_entity_poly.pdbx_strand_id
1 'polypeptide(L)' 'MFWKALKDQVRRGELTDAGTLSSRVIEGSERCSCWTHTNFIRHSADVFPKCLNKEHL' A
#
# COMPACT_ATOMS: atom_id res chain seq x y z
N MET A 1 -1.97 -3.30 4.35
CA MET A 1 -1.95 -1.95 3.73
C MET A 1 -1.07 -1.97 2.49
N PHE A 2 -1.56 -1.44 1.37
CA PHE A 2 -0.87 -1.41 0.07
C PHE A 2 0.58 -0.90 0.17
N TRP A 3 0.80 0.24 0.86
CA TRP A 3 2.14 0.80 1.05
C TRP A 3 3.11 -0.12 1.80
N LYS A 4 2.63 -0.96 2.72
CA LYS A 4 3.48 -1.95 3.40
C LYS A 4 3.88 -3.05 2.42
N ALA A 5 2.92 -3.64 1.72
CA ALA A 5 3.16 -4.68 0.72
C ALA A 5 4.09 -4.20 -0.39
N LEU A 6 3.89 -2.98 -0.90
CA LEU A 6 4.76 -2.37 -1.91
C LEU A 6 6.19 -2.20 -1.40
N LYS A 7 6.37 -1.69 -0.17
CA LYS A 7 7.71 -1.55 0.42
C LYS A 7 8.41 -2.90 0.64
N ASP A 8 7.65 -3.95 0.97
CA ASP A 8 8.18 -5.31 1.13
C ASP A 8 8.62 -5.90 -0.23
N GLN A 9 7.93 -5.55 -1.32
CA GLN A 9 8.28 -5.97 -2.69
C GLN A 9 9.46 -5.17 -3.28
N VAL A 10 9.46 -3.85 -3.09
CA VAL A 10 10.51 -2.94 -3.60
C VAL A 10 11.84 -3.15 -2.87
N ARG A 11 11.84 -3.80 -1.69
CA ARG A 11 13.01 -4.11 -0.86
C ARG A 11 13.97 -2.93 -0.77
N ARG A 12 13.69 -2.00 0.17
CA ARG A 12 14.40 -0.72 0.32
C ARG A 12 15.93 -0.76 0.21
N GLY A 13 16.59 -1.87 0.55
CA GLY A 13 18.05 -2.04 0.40
C GLY A 13 18.55 -2.15 -1.05
N GLU A 14 17.66 -2.36 -2.03
CA GLU A 14 17.98 -2.46 -3.46
C GLU A 14 17.83 -1.12 -4.19
N LEU A 15 17.46 -0.04 -3.48
CA LEU A 15 17.31 1.32 -4.00
C LEU A 15 18.65 2.06 -3.87
N THR A 16 19.56 1.80 -4.80
CA THR A 16 20.94 2.34 -4.77
C THR A 16 21.05 3.76 -5.32
N ASP A 17 20.12 4.18 -6.17
CA ASP A 17 20.13 5.48 -6.83
C ASP A 17 18.71 5.94 -7.22
N ALA A 18 18.57 7.21 -7.58
CA ALA A 18 17.26 7.79 -7.92
C ALA A 18 16.66 7.22 -9.22
N GLY A 19 17.49 6.72 -10.15
CA GLY A 19 17.04 6.10 -11.39
C GLY A 19 16.43 4.72 -11.14
N THR A 20 17.02 3.94 -10.22
CA THR A 20 16.50 2.62 -9.83
C THR A 20 15.21 2.71 -9.02
N LEU A 21 14.92 3.84 -8.38
CA LEU A 21 13.69 4.03 -7.61
C LEU A 21 12.42 3.89 -8.45
N SER A 22 12.31 4.62 -9.56
CA SER A 22 11.08 4.61 -10.37
C SER A 22 10.81 3.23 -10.96
N SER A 23 11.82 2.59 -11.56
CA SER A 23 11.66 1.26 -12.15
C SER A 23 11.28 0.21 -11.10
N ARG A 24 11.90 0.24 -9.91
CA ARG A 24 11.58 -0.71 -8.83
C ARG A 24 10.19 -0.49 -8.26
N VAL A 25 9.77 0.78 -8.11
CA VAL A 25 8.42 1.10 -7.65
C VAL A 25 7.37 0.63 -8.65
N ILE A 26 7.60 0.80 -9.96
CA ILE A 26 6.71 0.30 -11.01
C ILE A 26 6.63 -1.24 -10.96
N GLU A 27 7.77 -1.93 -10.99
CA GLU A 27 7.84 -3.40 -10.92
C GLU A 27 7.16 -3.95 -9.65
N GLY A 28 7.43 -3.33 -8.49
CA GLY A 28 6.81 -3.69 -7.22
C GLY A 28 5.30 -3.43 -7.21
N SER A 29 4.83 -2.41 -7.91
CA SER A 29 3.41 -2.08 -8.03
C SER A 29 2.66 -3.09 -8.91
N GLU A 30 3.26 -3.53 -10.01
CA GLU A 30 2.71 -4.60 -10.86
C GLU A 30 2.61 -5.93 -10.12
N ARG A 31 3.58 -6.22 -9.25
CA ARG A 31 3.56 -7.42 -8.38
C ARG A 31 2.57 -7.32 -7.22
N CYS A 32 2.14 -6.12 -6.84
CA CYS A 32 1.10 -5.94 -5.83
C CYS A 32 -0.28 -6.21 -6.47
N SER A 33 -0.88 -7.37 -6.14
CA SER A 33 -2.17 -7.75 -6.73
C SER A 33 -3.27 -6.71 -6.49
N CYS A 34 -4.21 -6.61 -7.43
CA CYS A 34 -5.42 -5.77 -7.29
C CYS A 34 -6.21 -6.06 -6.01
N TRP A 35 -6.12 -7.29 -5.48
CA TRP A 35 -6.70 -7.70 -4.20
C TRP A 35 -6.21 -6.85 -3.03
N THR A 36 -4.95 -6.40 -3.09
CA THR A 36 -4.34 -5.50 -2.10
C THR A 36 -4.99 -4.11 -2.11
N HIS A 37 -5.43 -3.64 -3.28
CA HIS A 37 -6.14 -2.36 -3.43
C HIS A 37 -7.57 -2.47 -2.90
N THR A 38 -8.31 -3.52 -3.26
CA THR A 38 -9.67 -3.76 -2.76
C THR A 38 -9.70 -3.88 -1.24
N ASN A 39 -8.74 -4.62 -0.66
CA ASN A 39 -8.63 -4.73 0.79
C ASN A 39 -8.24 -3.41 1.46
N PHE A 40 -7.42 -2.58 0.81
CA PHE A 40 -7.09 -1.26 1.33
C PHE A 40 -8.33 -0.35 1.34
N ILE A 41 -9.11 -0.35 0.26
CA ILE A 41 -10.36 0.42 0.16
C ILE A 41 -11.36 -0.06 1.22
N ARG A 42 -11.57 -1.38 1.33
CA ARG A 42 -12.48 -1.96 2.32
C ARG A 42 -12.04 -1.64 3.75
N HIS A 43 -10.78 -1.88 4.09
CA HIS A 43 -10.24 -1.52 5.40
C HIS A 43 -10.41 -0.02 5.72
N SER A 44 -10.18 0.85 4.73
CA SER A 44 -10.36 2.29 4.91
C SER A 44 -11.83 2.62 5.19
N ALA A 45 -12.77 2.02 4.46
CA ALA A 45 -14.20 2.19 4.70
C ALA A 45 -14.65 1.67 6.08
N ASP A 46 -14.09 0.56 6.55
CA ASP A 46 -14.40 -0.03 7.85
C ASP A 46 -13.82 0.78 9.03
N VAL A 47 -12.67 1.44 8.82
CA VAL A 47 -11.98 2.22 9.85
C VAL A 47 -12.47 3.67 9.89
N PHE A 48 -12.95 4.23 8.79
CA PHE A 48 -13.40 5.63 8.72
C PHE A 48 -14.46 6.00 9.77
N PRO A 49 -15.52 5.18 10.00
CA PRO A 49 -16.49 5.44 11.06
C PRO A 49 -15.86 5.51 12.46
N LYS A 50 -14.83 4.69 12.72
CA LYS A 50 -14.08 4.67 13.98
C LYS A 50 -13.29 5.97 14.18
N CYS A 51 -12.63 6.44 13.11
CA CYS A 51 -11.91 7.72 13.11
C CYS A 51 -12.82 8.92 13.34
N LEU A 52 -14.09 8.83 12.94
CA LEU A 52 -15.08 9.87 13.16
C LEU A 52 -15.74 9.79 14.54
N ASN A 53 -15.31 8.88 15.43
CA ASN A 53 -16.00 8.56 16.69
C ASN A 53 -17.51 8.32 16.48
N LYS A 54 -17.88 7.74 15.32
CA LYS A 54 -19.26 7.35 14.99
C LYS A 54 -19.55 5.89 15.34
N GLU A 55 -18.60 5.18 15.95
CA GLU A 55 -18.88 3.91 16.60
C GLU A 55 -19.73 4.21 17.85
N HIS A 56 -21.01 3.84 17.77
CA HIS A 56 -22.14 4.21 18.62
C HIS A 56 -22.94 5.45 18.18
N LEU A 57 -23.72 5.26 17.12
CA LEU A 57 -25.19 5.40 17.14
C LEU A 57 -25.81 4.19 16.43
#